data_AF-A0A1X7S911-F1
#
_entry.id   AF-A0A1X7S911-F1
#
_cell.length_a   1.000
_cell.length_b   1.000
_cell.length_c   1.000
_cell.angle_alpha   90.00
_cell.angle_beta   90.00
_cell.angle_gamma   90.00
#
_symmetry.space_group_name_H-M   'P 1'
#
loop_
_entity.id
_entity.type
_entity.pdbx_description
1 polymer ?
#
loop_
_entity_poly.entity_id
_entity_poly.type
_entity_poly.pdbx_seq_one_letter_code
_entity_poly.pdbx_strand_id
1 'polypeptide(L)'
;MGNAMCIPVDVTAYALSKKSKLRCLQLHNALIQHDVLDHIDFHLTAPASNNPRISNLAKQPSELRRNRLGNYVHWSLPRLYRSAQTSADSYENKNDKDVRPSGTPTLNPSFRTVPNRWLVVRRLDLGSAQPQGSGLPEYQSWVVESNAVRNIGGIENSADLEVDCVPFVTGSGFEPGKAPDSARPDGFQMQSETFLGKKSAHAGFDPNVERGWTATASPTVPLTVMNSSNPLFPDYVPHNSKVFSIIDSFRYKKAGNNDWLYLDKANASYFVLGWHSETQDSPLPKTGARLSSRLQSLFLSLNSATSADPAEK
;
A
#
# COMPACT_ATOMS: atom_id res chain seq x y z
N MET A 1 11.32 -6.47 21.19
CA MET A 1 10.16 -5.56 21.34
C MET A 1 10.33 -4.46 20.31
N GLY A 2 9.52 -4.46 19.25
CA GLY A 2 9.65 -3.52 18.14
C GLY A 2 9.01 -2.17 18.48
N ASN A 3 9.75 -1.08 18.27
CA ASN A 3 9.23 0.27 18.44
C ASN A 3 8.25 0.58 17.31
N ALA A 4 6.99 0.79 17.68
CA ALA A 4 5.90 1.15 16.80
C ALA A 4 5.87 2.67 16.56
N MET A 5 5.83 3.10 15.30
CA MET A 5 5.63 4.51 14.93
C MET A 5 4.20 4.69 14.43
N CYS A 6 3.44 5.58 15.07
CA CYS A 6 2.08 5.94 14.68
C CYS A 6 2.14 7.11 13.68
N ILE A 7 1.40 7.03 12.57
CA ILE A 7 1.36 8.04 11.50
C ILE A 7 -0.09 8.53 11.34
N PRO A 8 -0.33 9.84 11.16
CA PRO A 8 -1.67 10.37 10.89
C PRO A 8 -2.21 9.90 9.53
N VAL A 9 -3.49 9.54 9.50
CA VAL A 9 -4.25 9.08 8.33
C VAL A 9 -4.92 10.29 7.68
N ASP A 10 -4.71 10.47 6.37
CA ASP A 10 -5.45 11.45 5.57
C ASP A 10 -6.57 10.72 4.80
N VAL A 11 -7.78 11.29 4.82
CA VAL A 11 -8.98 10.67 4.24
C VAL A 11 -9.34 11.50 3.01
N THR A 12 -8.98 11.01 1.83
CA THR A 12 -9.28 11.68 0.57
C THR A 12 -10.19 10.83 -0.30
N ALA A 13 -11.36 11.35 -0.68
CA ALA A 13 -12.32 10.69 -1.56
C ALA A 13 -12.23 11.29 -2.97
N TYR A 14 -11.84 10.51 -3.99
CA TYR A 14 -11.93 10.94 -5.39
C TYR A 14 -12.19 9.82 -6.39
N ALA A 15 -12.92 10.18 -7.46
CA ALA A 15 -13.46 9.34 -8.52
C ALA A 15 -12.68 9.53 -9.84
N LEU A 16 -12.53 8.46 -10.64
CA LEU A 16 -11.94 8.50 -11.98
C LEU A 16 -12.82 7.69 -12.98
N SER A 17 -12.70 7.88 -14.31
CA SER A 17 -13.61 7.38 -15.39
C SER A 17 -12.92 6.44 -16.43
N LYS A 18 -13.69 5.78 -17.33
CA LYS A 18 -13.41 4.66 -18.32
C LYS A 18 -12.46 5.14 -19.44
N LYS A 19 -11.69 4.29 -20.13
CA LYS A 19 -11.95 2.91 -20.60
C LYS A 19 -10.86 1.95 -20.12
N SER A 20 -11.27 0.73 -19.81
CA SER A 20 -10.43 -0.41 -19.45
C SER A 20 -9.39 -0.70 -20.52
N LYS A 21 -8.24 -0.06 -20.38
CA LYS A 21 -6.96 -0.46 -20.96
C LYS A 21 -5.90 -0.15 -19.92
N LEU A 22 -5.90 -0.92 -18.84
CA LEU A 22 -4.61 -1.36 -18.32
C LEU A 22 -4.07 -2.37 -19.37
N ARG A 23 -3.81 -1.88 -20.59
CA ARG A 23 -3.16 -2.67 -21.63
C ARG A 23 -1.72 -2.71 -21.18
N CYS A 24 -1.46 -3.74 -20.40
CA CYS A 24 -0.25 -4.54 -20.42
C CYS A 24 0.94 -3.71 -20.89
N LEU A 25 1.80 -3.30 -19.94
CA LEU A 25 3.19 -3.00 -20.24
C LEU A 25 3.76 -4.26 -20.92
N GLN A 26 3.60 -4.34 -22.23
CA GLN A 26 4.26 -5.30 -23.07
C GLN A 26 4.94 -4.45 -24.12
N LEU A 27 6.22 -4.24 -23.90
CA LEU A 27 7.08 -3.47 -24.77
C LEU A 27 7.29 -4.27 -26.07
N HIS A 28 6.26 -4.35 -26.91
CA HIS A 28 6.37 -4.84 -28.28
C HIS A 28 6.66 -3.63 -29.17
N ASN A 29 7.72 -3.72 -29.97
CA ASN A 29 8.22 -2.62 -30.80
C ASN A 29 7.15 -2.07 -31.78
N ALA A 30 6.11 -2.86 -32.09
CA ALA A 30 5.00 -2.50 -32.95
C ALA A 30 3.75 -1.94 -32.22
N LEU A 31 3.74 -1.89 -30.88
CA LEU A 31 2.58 -1.56 -30.05
C LEU A 31 2.90 -0.52 -28.96
N ILE A 32 3.87 0.37 -29.20
CA ILE A 32 4.16 1.48 -28.28
C ILE A 32 2.96 2.43 -28.29
N GLN A 33 2.09 2.29 -27.29
CA GLN A 33 1.04 3.26 -26.97
C GLN A 33 1.45 4.02 -25.72
N HIS A 34 1.18 5.32 -25.71
CA HIS A 34 1.40 6.14 -24.53
C HIS A 34 0.43 5.69 -23.42
N ASP A 35 0.99 5.47 -22.23
CA ASP A 35 0.27 5.08 -21.01
C ASP A 35 -0.36 6.30 -20.31
N VAL A 36 -0.94 7.21 -21.09
CA VAL A 36 -1.65 8.36 -20.54
C VAL A 36 -3.13 8.00 -20.53
N LEU A 37 -3.70 7.90 -19.33
CA LEU A 37 -5.15 7.82 -19.17
C LEU A 37 -5.78 9.03 -19.88
N ASP A 38 -6.77 8.78 -20.74
CA ASP A 38 -7.55 9.85 -21.36
C ASP A 38 -8.10 10.79 -20.27
N HIS A 39 -8.16 12.09 -20.58
CA HIS A 39 -8.71 13.09 -19.68
C HIS A 39 -10.16 12.71 -19.29
N ILE A 40 -10.47 12.85 -17.99
CA ILE A 40 -11.78 12.49 -17.48
C ILE A 40 -12.76 13.61 -17.80
N ASP A 41 -13.75 13.28 -18.62
CA ASP A 41 -14.91 14.14 -18.78
C ASP A 41 -15.79 14.03 -17.52
N PHE A 42 -15.63 15.00 -16.62
CA PHE A 42 -16.41 15.10 -15.38
C PHE A 42 -17.91 15.26 -15.64
N HIS A 43 -18.32 15.79 -16.80
CA HIS A 43 -19.72 15.98 -17.14
C HIS A 43 -20.45 14.66 -17.40
N LEU A 44 -19.72 13.57 -17.69
CA LEU A 44 -20.26 12.23 -17.92
C LEU A 44 -20.15 11.29 -16.71
N THR A 45 -19.81 11.82 -15.53
CA THR A 45 -19.64 11.03 -14.30
C THR A 45 -20.89 10.93 -13.44
N ALA A 46 -21.91 11.76 -13.72
CA ALA A 46 -23.21 11.74 -13.09
C ALA A 46 -24.32 11.39 -14.11
N PRO A 47 -25.35 10.62 -13.74
CA PRO A 47 -25.49 9.86 -12.49
C PRO A 47 -24.47 8.70 -12.38
N ALA A 48 -24.29 8.17 -11.17
CA ALA A 48 -23.36 7.07 -10.89
C ALA A 48 -23.55 5.85 -11.80
N SER A 49 -24.78 5.59 -12.25
CA SER A 49 -25.12 4.51 -13.19
C SER A 49 -24.36 4.63 -14.52
N ASN A 50 -24.06 5.84 -14.98
CA ASN A 50 -23.29 6.05 -16.20
C ASN A 50 -21.80 5.92 -15.95
N ASN A 51 -21.37 6.03 -14.69
CA ASN A 51 -19.97 6.07 -14.33
C ASN A 51 -19.30 4.68 -14.49
N PRO A 52 -18.41 4.55 -15.48
CA PRO A 52 -17.39 3.51 -15.57
C PRO A 52 -16.90 2.75 -14.39
N ARG A 53 -16.45 3.49 -13.38
CA ARG A 53 -15.55 2.95 -12.40
C ARG A 53 -16.29 2.48 -11.19
N ILE A 54 -17.47 3.02 -10.97
CA ILE A 54 -18.34 2.59 -9.88
C ILE A 54 -19.52 1.77 -10.38
N SER A 55 -19.78 1.69 -11.70
CA SER A 55 -20.90 0.93 -12.27
C SER A 55 -20.49 0.03 -13.44
N ASN A 56 -20.95 -1.22 -13.38
CA ASN A 56 -20.85 -2.19 -14.45
C ASN A 56 -21.89 -1.90 -15.53
N LEU A 57 -21.47 -1.22 -16.62
CA LEU A 57 -22.33 -0.93 -17.76
C LEU A 57 -22.65 -2.13 -18.66
N ALA A 58 -21.94 -3.24 -18.51
CA ALA A 58 -22.24 -4.43 -19.31
C ALA A 58 -23.54 -5.10 -18.85
N LYS A 59 -24.07 -4.74 -17.68
CA LYS A 59 -25.35 -5.22 -17.16
C LYS A 59 -26.43 -4.16 -17.31
N GLN A 60 -27.67 -4.60 -17.54
CA GLN A 60 -28.85 -3.75 -17.59
C GLN A 60 -29.90 -4.22 -16.56
N PRO A 61 -30.30 -3.38 -15.58
CA PRO A 61 -29.75 -2.06 -15.28
C PRO A 61 -28.28 -2.13 -14.80
N SER A 62 -27.54 -1.03 -14.93
CA SER A 62 -26.14 -0.97 -14.51
C SER A 62 -26.01 -1.21 -13.00
N GLU A 63 -25.17 -2.16 -12.60
CA GLU A 63 -24.94 -2.49 -11.18
C GLU A 63 -23.71 -1.77 -10.64
N LEU A 64 -23.75 -1.33 -9.38
CA LEU A 64 -22.57 -0.73 -8.73
C LEU A 64 -21.48 -1.78 -8.46
N ARG A 65 -20.23 -1.46 -8.79
CA ARG A 65 -19.01 -2.17 -8.38
C ARG A 65 -18.73 -1.89 -6.90
N ARG A 66 -19.46 -2.56 -6.02
CA ARG A 66 -19.37 -2.38 -4.56
C ARG A 66 -17.97 -2.64 -3.98
N ASN A 67 -17.13 -3.42 -4.66
CA ASN A 67 -15.73 -3.63 -4.29
C ASN A 67 -14.84 -2.38 -4.45
N ARG A 68 -15.27 -1.39 -5.24
CA ARG A 68 -14.58 -0.11 -5.45
C ARG A 68 -15.14 1.03 -4.60
N LEU A 69 -16.14 0.74 -3.76
CA LEU A 69 -16.81 1.70 -2.90
C LEU A 69 -16.45 1.42 -1.44
N GLY A 70 -16.32 2.49 -0.66
CA GLY A 70 -15.94 2.43 0.74
C GLY A 70 -14.93 3.50 1.10
N ASN A 71 -14.26 3.30 2.23
CA ASN A 71 -13.22 4.20 2.70
C ASN A 71 -11.89 3.81 2.08
N TYR A 72 -11.26 4.78 1.41
CA TYR A 72 -9.89 4.68 0.93
C TYR A 72 -8.98 5.16 2.06
N VAL A 73 -8.31 4.21 2.69
CA VAL A 73 -7.36 4.49 3.77
C VAL A 73 -5.98 4.52 3.16
N HIS A 74 -5.31 5.65 3.27
CA HIS A 74 -3.94 5.86 2.81
C HIS A 74 -3.09 6.41 3.94
N TRP A 75 -1.81 6.09 3.92
CA TRP A 75 -0.86 6.64 4.88
C TRP A 75 0.39 7.14 4.17
N SER A 76 0.79 8.34 4.57
CA SER A 76 1.99 8.99 4.05
C SER A 76 3.24 8.44 4.72
N LEU A 77 4.28 8.23 3.92
CA LEU A 77 5.59 7.86 4.47
C LEU A 77 6.25 9.03 5.21
N PRO A 78 6.90 8.80 6.37
CA PRO A 78 7.66 9.83 7.07
C PRO A 78 8.81 10.41 6.22
N ARG A 79 9.20 11.65 6.52
CA ARG A 79 10.25 12.41 5.82
C ARG A 79 11.57 11.64 5.67
N LEU A 80 11.93 10.82 6.67
CA LEU A 80 13.16 10.03 6.67
C LEU A 80 13.26 9.05 5.49
N TYR A 81 12.13 8.59 4.97
CA TYR A 81 12.07 7.69 3.81
C TYR A 81 11.98 8.44 2.48
N ARG A 82 11.63 9.74 2.52
CA ARG A 82 11.52 10.61 1.36
C ARG A 82 12.79 11.39 1.04
N SER A 83 13.75 11.35 1.96
CA SER A 83 14.99 12.11 1.83
C SER A 83 16.05 11.22 1.21
N ALA A 84 16.60 11.67 0.07
CA ALA A 84 17.75 11.04 -0.53
C ALA A 84 18.97 11.12 0.41
N GLN A 85 19.76 10.07 0.44
CA GLN A 85 21.08 10.05 1.04
C GLN A 85 22.11 10.22 -0.07
N THR A 86 22.97 11.22 0.07
CA THR A 86 24.12 11.40 -0.82
C THR A 86 25.34 10.74 -0.20
N SER A 87 26.27 10.30 -1.04
CA SER A 87 27.54 9.70 -0.62
C SER A 87 28.39 10.63 0.27
N ALA A 88 28.06 11.93 0.39
CA ALA A 88 28.71 12.87 1.31
C ALA A 88 28.14 12.79 2.74
N ASP A 89 26.85 12.47 2.91
CA ASP A 89 26.19 12.35 4.21
C ASP A 89 26.70 11.13 5.02
N SER A 90 27.26 10.13 4.33
CA SER A 90 27.91 8.97 4.95
C SER A 90 29.32 9.25 5.46
N TYR A 91 29.97 10.36 5.04
CA TYR A 91 31.29 10.75 5.55
C TYR A 91 31.22 11.49 6.90
N GLU A 92 30.10 12.13 7.25
CA GLU A 92 29.95 12.79 8.55
C GLU A 92 29.55 11.81 9.68
N ASN A 93 28.98 10.65 9.35
CA ASN A 93 28.64 9.60 10.33
C ASN A 93 29.67 8.44 10.30
N LYS A 94 30.93 8.74 10.61
CA LYS A 94 32.03 7.75 10.71
C LYS A 94 31.81 6.62 11.73
N ASN A 95 30.77 6.69 12.56
CA ASN A 95 30.45 5.69 13.57
C ASN A 95 29.31 4.73 13.19
N ASP A 96 28.67 4.90 12.02
CA ASP A 96 27.59 4.02 11.58
C ASP A 96 28.16 2.89 10.69
N LYS A 97 28.81 1.90 11.30
CA LYS A 97 29.36 0.71 10.61
C LYS A 97 28.28 -0.18 9.97
N ASP A 98 27.00 0.12 10.19
CA ASP A 98 25.86 -0.66 9.70
C ASP A 98 25.42 -0.24 8.28
N VAL A 99 25.93 0.87 7.74
CA VAL A 99 25.77 1.19 6.32
C VAL A 99 27.02 0.73 5.58
N ARG A 100 27.08 -0.54 5.18
CA ARG A 100 28.10 -0.98 4.21
C ARG A 100 27.88 -0.20 2.90
N PRO A 101 28.80 0.68 2.47
CA PRO A 101 28.84 1.07 1.07
C PRO A 101 29.46 -0.12 0.35
N SER A 102 28.60 -1.04 -0.12
CA SER A 102 29.04 -2.04 -1.08
C SER A 102 29.24 -1.34 -2.42
N GLY A 103 30.42 -0.77 -2.64
CA GLY A 103 30.84 -0.24 -3.93
C GLY A 103 31.30 1.20 -3.93
N THR A 104 32.00 1.55 -5.01
CA THR A 104 32.41 2.90 -5.41
C THR A 104 31.33 3.95 -5.11
N PRO A 105 31.70 5.16 -4.65
CA PRO A 105 30.74 6.22 -4.35
C PRO A 105 29.85 6.45 -5.56
N THR A 106 28.58 6.07 -5.45
CA THR A 106 27.61 6.33 -6.48
C THR A 106 27.29 7.82 -6.44
N LEU A 107 27.48 8.50 -7.56
CA LEU A 107 27.09 9.91 -7.75
C LEU A 107 25.57 10.11 -7.64
N ASN A 108 24.79 9.02 -7.64
CA ASN A 108 23.35 9.04 -7.63
C ASN A 108 22.78 9.07 -6.20
N PRO A 109 21.70 9.83 -5.95
CA PRO A 109 20.98 9.81 -4.69
C PRO A 109 20.41 8.41 -4.42
N SER A 110 20.61 7.90 -3.20
CA SER A 110 20.03 6.63 -2.74
C SER A 110 18.90 6.89 -1.76
N PHE A 111 17.84 6.08 -1.78
CA PHE A 111 16.71 6.21 -0.87
C PHE A 111 16.65 4.99 0.04
N ARG A 112 16.26 5.21 1.29
CA ARG A 112 16.06 4.12 2.26
C ARG A 112 14.90 3.24 1.83
N THR A 113 15.02 1.95 2.14
CA THR A 113 13.88 1.04 2.07
C THR A 113 12.80 1.52 3.04
N VAL A 114 11.54 1.43 2.61
CA VAL A 114 10.37 1.80 3.40
C VAL A 114 9.88 0.61 4.22
N PRO A 115 9.08 0.82 5.27
CA PRO A 115 8.41 -0.28 5.95
C PRO A 115 7.61 -1.10 4.94
N ASN A 116 7.82 -2.40 4.95
CA ASN A 116 7.27 -3.32 3.96
C ASN A 116 6.10 -4.15 4.51
N ARG A 117 5.77 -3.95 5.79
CA ARG A 117 4.62 -4.57 6.46
C ARG A 117 3.84 -3.49 7.20
N TRP A 118 2.53 -3.54 7.05
CA TRP A 118 1.62 -2.61 7.71
C TRP A 118 0.45 -3.34 8.33
N LEU A 119 0.16 -3.09 9.60
CA LEU A 119 -1.03 -3.53 10.28
C LEU A 119 -2.01 -2.37 10.23
N VAL A 120 -3.12 -2.57 9.54
CA VAL A 120 -4.23 -1.61 9.49
C VAL A 120 -5.33 -2.15 10.37
N VAL A 121 -5.75 -1.37 11.37
CA VAL A 121 -6.85 -1.71 12.27
C VAL A 121 -7.95 -0.68 12.09
N ARG A 122 -9.16 -1.16 11.83
CA ARG A 122 -10.39 -0.38 11.91
C ARG A 122 -11.07 -0.66 13.24
N ARG A 123 -11.45 0.42 13.93
CA ARG A 123 -12.47 0.42 14.98
C ARG A 123 -13.77 0.95 14.40
N LEU A 124 -14.84 0.16 14.46
CA LEU A 124 -16.18 0.48 14.01
C LEU A 124 -17.03 0.88 15.23
N ASP A 125 -17.64 2.07 15.19
CA ASP A 125 -18.68 2.42 16.16
C ASP A 125 -19.98 1.67 15.82
N LEU A 126 -20.23 0.58 16.54
CA LEU A 126 -21.36 -0.32 16.31
C LEU A 126 -22.72 0.39 16.40
N GLY A 127 -22.83 1.46 17.22
CA GLY A 127 -24.09 2.21 17.36
C GLY A 127 -24.43 3.05 16.14
N SER A 128 -23.41 3.45 15.35
CA SER A 128 -23.57 4.25 14.14
C SER A 128 -23.82 3.43 12.86
N ALA A 129 -23.58 2.12 12.91
CA ALA A 129 -23.60 1.24 11.75
C ALA A 129 -25.02 0.99 11.24
N GLN A 130 -25.23 1.21 9.94
CA GLN A 130 -26.50 0.96 9.25
C GLN A 130 -26.27 0.11 7.99
N PRO A 131 -27.12 -0.90 7.73
CA PRO A 131 -28.22 -1.34 8.59
C PRO A 131 -27.71 -1.99 9.90
N GLN A 132 -28.51 -1.88 10.97
CA GLN A 132 -28.22 -2.55 12.24
C GLN A 132 -28.21 -4.08 12.08
N GLY A 133 -27.46 -4.76 12.97
CA GLY A 133 -27.38 -6.22 12.95
C GLY A 133 -26.54 -6.79 11.80
N SER A 134 -25.57 -6.03 11.29
CA SER A 134 -24.62 -6.48 10.26
C SER A 134 -23.71 -7.62 10.73
N GLY A 135 -23.54 -7.79 12.05
CA GLY A 135 -22.64 -8.79 12.62
C GLY A 135 -21.15 -8.45 12.44
N LEU A 136 -20.83 -7.25 11.96
CA LEU A 136 -19.45 -6.79 11.91
C LEU A 136 -18.89 -6.57 13.32
N PRO A 137 -17.65 -7.00 13.60
CA PRO A 137 -17.01 -6.77 14.88
C PRO A 137 -16.60 -5.31 15.02
N GLU A 138 -16.48 -4.85 16.27
CA GLU A 138 -15.92 -3.52 16.58
C GLU A 138 -14.52 -3.37 15.98
N TYR A 139 -13.68 -4.41 16.03
CA TYR A 139 -12.33 -4.38 15.47
C TYR A 139 -12.18 -5.31 14.27
N GLN A 140 -11.63 -4.76 13.19
CA GLN A 140 -11.19 -5.53 12.03
C GLN A 140 -9.78 -5.09 11.65
N SER A 141 -8.92 -6.04 11.30
CA SER A 141 -7.54 -5.74 10.95
C SER A 141 -7.04 -6.50 9.74
N TRP A 142 -6.14 -5.86 9.00
CA TRP A 142 -5.48 -6.39 7.82
C TRP A 142 -3.97 -6.19 7.91
N VAL A 143 -3.22 -7.10 7.33
CA VAL A 143 -1.80 -6.92 7.07
C VAL A 143 -1.60 -6.60 5.59
N VAL A 144 -0.88 -5.52 5.32
CA VAL A 144 -0.45 -5.12 3.98
C VAL A 144 1.04 -5.43 3.82
N GLU A 145 1.37 -6.22 2.82
CA GLU A 145 2.73 -6.60 2.44
C GLU A 145 3.13 -5.79 1.20
N SER A 146 3.62 -4.58 1.40
CA SER A 146 3.88 -3.61 0.32
C SER A 146 4.89 -4.09 -0.70
N ASN A 147 5.80 -4.95 -0.30
CA ASN A 147 6.89 -5.42 -1.14
C ASN A 147 6.68 -6.83 -1.72
N ALA A 148 5.52 -7.43 -1.49
CA ALA A 148 5.18 -8.73 -2.02
C ALA A 148 4.95 -8.61 -3.53
N VAL A 149 5.68 -9.42 -4.31
CA VAL A 149 5.50 -9.52 -5.76
C VAL A 149 4.63 -10.72 -6.06
N ARG A 150 3.62 -10.53 -6.91
CA ARG A 150 2.63 -11.53 -7.29
C ARG A 150 2.53 -11.58 -8.81
N ASN A 151 2.49 -12.79 -9.37
CA ASN A 151 2.06 -12.97 -10.76
C ASN A 151 0.52 -13.05 -10.82
N ILE A 152 -0.08 -12.70 -11.96
CA ILE A 152 -1.52 -12.74 -12.23
C ILE A 152 -2.16 -14.09 -11.88
N GLY A 153 -1.47 -15.21 -12.13
CA GLY A 153 -1.95 -16.55 -11.78
C GLY A 153 -2.03 -16.82 -10.27
N GLY A 154 -1.34 -16.02 -9.45
CA GLY A 154 -1.42 -16.06 -7.99
C GLY A 154 -2.38 -15.02 -7.40
N ILE A 155 -3.13 -14.30 -8.23
CA ILE A 155 -4.14 -13.32 -7.80
C ILE A 155 -5.51 -14.01 -7.83
N GLU A 156 -6.31 -13.80 -6.78
CA GLU A 156 -7.67 -14.33 -6.73
C GLU A 156 -8.50 -13.84 -7.93
N ASN A 157 -9.26 -14.74 -8.56
CA ASN A 157 -10.12 -14.39 -9.70
C ASN A 157 -11.18 -13.33 -9.37
N SER A 158 -11.54 -13.17 -8.10
CA SER A 158 -12.44 -12.13 -7.62
C SER A 158 -11.79 -10.76 -7.42
N ALA A 159 -10.46 -10.67 -7.52
CA ALA A 159 -9.74 -9.42 -7.35
C ALA A 159 -9.92 -8.53 -8.58
N ASP A 160 -10.05 -7.23 -8.33
CA ASP A 160 -10.24 -6.25 -9.38
C ASP A 160 -8.90 -5.61 -9.76
N LEU A 161 -8.26 -6.14 -10.80
CA LEU A 161 -6.89 -5.76 -11.19
C LEU A 161 -6.66 -4.25 -11.33
N GLU A 162 -7.70 -3.46 -11.64
CA GLU A 162 -7.59 -2.00 -11.79
C GLU A 162 -7.48 -1.24 -10.46
N VAL A 163 -8.01 -1.80 -9.36
CA VAL A 163 -8.06 -1.12 -8.06
C VAL A 163 -7.37 -1.89 -6.95
N ASP A 164 -7.15 -3.18 -7.13
CA ASP A 164 -6.62 -4.09 -6.12
C ASP A 164 -5.16 -4.44 -6.35
N CYS A 165 -4.57 -4.01 -7.46
CA CYS A 165 -3.24 -4.41 -7.88
C CYS A 165 -2.45 -3.21 -8.40
N VAL A 166 -1.15 -3.22 -8.12
CA VAL A 166 -0.20 -2.21 -8.59
C VAL A 166 0.71 -2.88 -9.60
N PRO A 167 0.63 -2.54 -10.89
CA PRO A 167 1.53 -3.09 -11.90
C PRO A 167 2.99 -2.83 -11.53
N PHE A 168 3.87 -3.81 -11.75
CA PHE A 168 5.26 -3.70 -11.36
C PHE A 168 6.20 -4.33 -12.39
N VAL A 169 7.33 -3.67 -12.61
CA VAL A 169 8.38 -4.13 -13.52
C VAL A 169 9.58 -4.63 -12.72
N THR A 170 9.90 -5.91 -12.87
CA THR A 170 11.16 -6.48 -12.35
C THR A 170 12.23 -6.41 -13.43
N GLY A 171 13.36 -5.74 -13.16
CA GLY A 171 14.48 -5.64 -14.11
C GLY A 171 15.27 -6.93 -14.34
N SER A 172 15.00 -7.99 -13.57
CA SER A 172 15.80 -9.23 -13.51
C SER A 172 15.00 -10.51 -13.72
N GLY A 173 13.89 -10.45 -14.48
CA GLY A 173 12.98 -11.58 -14.66
C GLY A 173 12.24 -11.94 -13.36
N PHE A 174 11.03 -12.47 -13.48
CA PHE A 174 10.25 -12.90 -12.31
C PHE A 174 9.80 -14.34 -12.50
N GLU A 175 10.16 -15.24 -11.59
CA GLU A 175 9.54 -16.56 -11.50
C GLU A 175 8.89 -16.70 -10.11
N PRO A 176 7.58 -16.95 -10.02
CA PRO A 176 6.93 -17.18 -8.73
C PRO A 176 7.65 -18.25 -7.91
N GLY A 177 8.10 -17.90 -6.71
CA GLY A 177 8.81 -18.82 -5.82
C GLY A 177 10.30 -18.99 -6.08
N LYS A 178 10.90 -18.24 -7.01
CA LYS A 178 12.36 -18.18 -7.18
C LYS A 178 12.92 -16.77 -7.02
N ALA A 179 14.19 -16.70 -6.62
CA ALA A 179 14.92 -15.44 -6.59
C ALA A 179 15.06 -14.89 -8.04
N PRO A 180 15.18 -13.57 -8.22
CA PRO A 180 15.35 -12.96 -9.54
C PRO A 180 16.57 -13.54 -10.27
N ASP A 181 16.42 -13.89 -11.56
CA ASP A 181 17.48 -14.47 -12.39
C ASP A 181 17.88 -13.46 -13.47
N SER A 182 19.01 -12.78 -13.24
CA SER A 182 19.58 -11.79 -14.16
C SER A 182 19.95 -12.36 -15.54
N ALA A 183 19.97 -13.68 -15.72
CA ALA A 183 20.23 -14.32 -17.01
C ALA A 183 18.97 -14.49 -17.88
N ARG A 184 17.77 -14.21 -17.35
CA ARG A 184 16.52 -14.30 -18.13
C ARG A 184 16.20 -12.99 -18.86
N PRO A 185 16.15 -12.98 -20.20
CA PRO A 185 15.96 -11.77 -21.00
C PRO A 185 14.50 -11.27 -21.06
N ASP A 186 13.56 -11.91 -20.38
CA ASP A 186 12.10 -11.75 -20.56
C ASP A 186 11.39 -10.98 -19.44
N GLY A 187 12.12 -10.32 -18.54
CA GLY A 187 11.54 -9.48 -17.49
C GLY A 187 10.59 -8.40 -18.02
N PHE A 188 10.70 -8.02 -19.30
CA PHE A 188 9.77 -7.13 -20.01
C PHE A 188 8.47 -7.81 -20.49
N GLN A 189 8.50 -9.11 -20.77
CA GLN A 189 7.32 -9.84 -21.22
C GLN A 189 6.36 -10.16 -20.06
N MET A 190 6.90 -10.31 -18.85
CA MET A 190 6.13 -10.64 -17.64
C MET A 190 5.57 -9.42 -16.90
N GLN A 191 5.86 -8.19 -17.36
CA GLN A 191 5.44 -6.94 -16.70
C GLN A 191 3.92 -6.79 -16.65
N SER A 192 3.22 -7.25 -17.69
CA SER A 192 1.76 -7.22 -17.74
C SER A 192 1.09 -8.16 -16.73
N GLU A 193 1.84 -9.10 -16.19
CA GLU A 193 1.34 -10.12 -15.28
C GLU A 193 1.93 -10.00 -13.88
N THR A 194 2.77 -8.99 -13.62
CA THR A 194 3.46 -8.84 -12.33
C THR A 194 2.92 -7.65 -11.57
N PHE A 195 2.56 -7.88 -10.31
CA PHE A 195 1.94 -6.90 -9.44
C PHE A 195 2.63 -6.83 -8.08
N LEU A 196 2.67 -5.63 -7.53
CA LEU A 196 3.19 -5.33 -6.21
C LEU A 196 2.05 -5.21 -5.19
N GLY A 197 2.36 -5.55 -3.94
CA GLY A 197 1.48 -5.36 -2.80
C GLY A 197 0.51 -6.53 -2.61
N LYS A 198 0.22 -6.83 -1.35
CA LYS A 198 -0.79 -7.82 -0.95
C LYS A 198 -1.50 -7.33 0.30
N LYS A 199 -2.82 -7.50 0.36
CA LYS A 199 -3.64 -7.27 1.56
C LYS A 199 -4.21 -8.60 2.01
N SER A 200 -3.94 -8.96 3.26
CA SER A 200 -4.46 -10.17 3.89
C SER A 200 -5.29 -9.76 5.11
N ALA A 201 -6.46 -10.37 5.30
CA ALA A 201 -7.17 -10.19 6.56
C ALA A 201 -6.36 -10.87 7.69
N HIS A 202 -6.33 -10.24 8.86
CA HIS A 202 -5.60 -10.73 10.02
C HIS A 202 -6.55 -11.18 11.14
N ALA A 203 -7.52 -10.31 11.47
CA ALA A 203 -8.56 -10.58 12.46
C ALA A 203 -9.85 -9.85 12.07
N GLY A 204 -11.00 -10.40 12.47
CA GLY A 204 -12.31 -9.80 12.23
C GLY A 204 -13.32 -10.76 11.61
N PHE A 205 -14.23 -10.22 10.80
CA PHE A 205 -15.42 -10.90 10.30
C PHE A 205 -15.17 -11.93 9.20
N ASP A 206 -14.07 -11.84 8.43
CA ASP A 206 -13.98 -12.59 7.16
C ASP A 206 -14.13 -14.10 7.38
N PRO A 207 -15.26 -14.70 6.94
CA PRO A 207 -15.62 -16.07 7.28
C PRO A 207 -14.72 -17.09 6.56
N ASN A 208 -13.96 -16.65 5.55
CA ASN A 208 -13.14 -17.49 4.70
C ASN A 208 -11.65 -17.43 5.08
N VAL A 209 -11.29 -16.74 6.15
CA VAL A 209 -9.89 -16.53 6.54
C VAL A 209 -9.64 -17.21 7.89
N GLU A 210 -8.73 -18.19 7.91
CA GLU A 210 -8.18 -18.68 9.16
C GLU A 210 -7.59 -17.50 9.94
N ARG A 211 -8.08 -17.31 11.17
CA ARG A 211 -7.63 -16.20 12.02
C ARG A 211 -6.14 -16.39 12.29
N GLY A 212 -5.34 -15.41 11.85
CA GLY A 212 -3.89 -15.48 11.91
C GLY A 212 -3.28 -15.09 10.57
N TRP A 213 -2.44 -14.07 10.59
CA TRP A 213 -1.61 -13.77 9.43
C TRP A 213 -0.31 -14.56 9.56
N THR A 214 0.07 -15.26 8.51
CA THR A 214 1.41 -15.81 8.33
C THR A 214 2.11 -15.03 7.22
N ALA A 215 3.41 -14.80 7.37
CA ALA A 215 4.20 -14.16 6.33
C ALA A 215 4.11 -14.99 5.05
N THR A 216 3.65 -14.37 3.97
CA THR A 216 3.51 -15.07 2.69
C THR A 216 4.91 -15.39 2.15
N ALA A 217 5.13 -16.61 1.64
CA ALA A 217 6.34 -16.98 0.89
C ALA A 217 6.44 -16.33 -0.51
N SER A 218 5.73 -15.22 -0.74
CA SER A 218 5.79 -14.48 -1.99
C SER A 218 7.19 -13.89 -2.15
N PRO A 219 7.76 -13.90 -3.37
CA PRO A 219 9.01 -13.19 -3.60
C PRO A 219 8.84 -11.71 -3.25
N THR A 220 9.89 -11.13 -2.68
CA THR A 220 9.87 -9.74 -2.22
C THR A 220 10.93 -8.91 -2.92
N VAL A 221 10.65 -7.62 -3.12
CA VAL A 221 11.63 -6.64 -3.63
C VAL A 221 11.95 -5.58 -2.58
N PRO A 222 13.15 -5.00 -2.53
CA PRO A 222 13.39 -3.80 -1.75
C PRO A 222 12.54 -2.64 -2.29
N LEU A 223 11.70 -2.04 -1.44
CA LEU A 223 10.82 -0.94 -1.82
C LEU A 223 11.33 0.36 -1.22
N THR A 224 11.50 1.39 -2.05
CA THR A 224 11.85 2.77 -1.71
C THR A 224 10.83 3.71 -2.36
N VAL A 225 10.83 4.99 -2.00
CA VAL A 225 9.96 6.00 -2.62
C VAL A 225 10.18 6.17 -4.13
N MET A 226 11.34 5.75 -4.66
CA MET A 226 11.70 5.91 -6.08
C MET A 226 11.56 4.63 -6.91
N ASN A 227 11.18 3.50 -6.32
CA ASN A 227 11.16 2.20 -7.04
C ASN A 227 10.21 2.15 -8.23
N SER A 228 9.18 2.99 -8.27
CA SER A 228 8.22 3.07 -9.37
C SER A 228 8.64 4.07 -10.46
N SER A 229 9.80 4.74 -10.30
CA SER A 229 10.19 5.92 -11.07
C SER A 229 9.13 7.03 -11.11
N ASN A 230 8.13 6.95 -10.21
CA ASN A 230 7.05 7.91 -10.06
C ASN A 230 7.11 8.47 -8.63
N PRO A 231 7.53 9.73 -8.44
CA PRO A 231 7.67 10.31 -7.10
C PRO A 231 6.33 10.47 -6.38
N LEU A 232 5.20 10.44 -7.10
CA LEU A 232 3.86 10.48 -6.53
C LEU A 232 3.36 9.11 -6.08
N PHE A 233 4.06 8.02 -6.43
CA PHE A 233 3.64 6.67 -6.07
C PHE A 233 3.34 6.48 -4.58
N PRO A 234 4.17 6.97 -3.63
CA PRO A 234 3.87 6.83 -2.21
C PRO A 234 2.61 7.55 -1.74
N ASP A 235 2.15 8.56 -2.48
CA ASP A 235 1.09 9.49 -2.05
C ASP A 235 -0.19 9.38 -2.88
N TYR A 236 -0.10 8.79 -4.07
CA TYR A 236 -1.22 8.71 -4.98
C TYR A 236 -1.88 7.34 -4.87
N VAL A 237 -2.98 7.30 -4.12
CA VAL A 237 -3.77 6.10 -3.80
C VAL A 237 -4.04 5.19 -5.01
N PRO A 238 -4.45 5.71 -6.19
CA PRO A 238 -4.69 4.84 -7.36
C PRO A 238 -3.44 4.10 -7.84
N HIS A 239 -2.24 4.59 -7.53
CA HIS A 239 -0.99 3.95 -7.93
C HIS A 239 -0.40 3.05 -6.85
N ASN A 240 -0.91 3.06 -5.61
CA ASN A 240 -0.30 2.33 -4.49
C ASN A 240 -1.28 1.44 -3.71
N SER A 241 -2.37 1.03 -4.35
CA SER A 241 -3.34 0.12 -3.74
C SER A 241 -2.68 -1.17 -3.24
N LYS A 242 -2.96 -1.54 -1.99
CA LYS A 242 -2.33 -2.66 -1.27
C LYS A 242 -0.80 -2.54 -1.13
N VAL A 243 -0.26 -1.33 -1.29
CA VAL A 243 1.13 -0.97 -1.00
C VAL A 243 1.17 0.05 0.14
N PHE A 244 0.56 1.23 -0.04
CA PHE A 244 0.41 2.26 1.00
C PHE A 244 -1.04 2.70 1.21
N SER A 245 -1.98 1.94 0.65
CA SER A 245 -3.39 2.18 0.82
C SER A 245 -4.21 0.90 0.79
N ILE A 246 -5.41 0.97 1.35
CA ILE A 246 -6.44 -0.07 1.24
C ILE A 246 -7.80 0.55 0.96
N ILE A 247 -8.67 -0.23 0.32
CA ILE A 247 -10.11 0.03 0.31
C ILE A 247 -10.76 -0.85 1.39
N ASP A 248 -11.55 -0.21 2.25
CA ASP A 248 -12.45 -0.87 3.19
C ASP A 248 -13.90 -0.59 2.80
N SER A 249 -14.57 -1.61 2.27
CA SER A 249 -15.94 -1.53 1.77
C SER A 249 -17.00 -1.79 2.84
N PHE A 250 -16.62 -2.06 4.10
CA PHE A 250 -17.57 -2.45 5.17
C PHE A 250 -18.48 -3.62 4.76
N ARG A 251 -17.95 -4.54 3.95
CA ARG A 251 -18.68 -5.72 3.52
C ARG A 251 -18.90 -6.70 4.67
N TYR A 252 -20.05 -7.35 4.70
CA TYR A 252 -20.40 -8.39 5.66
C TYR A 252 -21.31 -9.44 5.03
N LYS A 253 -21.50 -10.56 5.72
CA LYS A 253 -22.48 -11.59 5.35
C LYS A 253 -23.45 -11.76 6.50
N LYS A 254 -24.73 -11.85 6.20
CA LYS A 254 -25.75 -12.19 7.19
C LYS A 254 -25.91 -13.70 7.24
N ALA A 255 -26.17 -14.26 8.43
CA ALA A 255 -26.48 -15.68 8.55
C ALA A 255 -27.63 -16.08 7.60
N GLY A 256 -27.42 -17.13 6.81
CA GLY A 256 -28.38 -17.58 5.80
C GLY A 256 -28.36 -16.82 4.46
N ASN A 257 -27.50 -15.81 4.29
CA ASN A 257 -27.28 -15.14 3.01
C ASN A 257 -25.86 -15.42 2.48
N ASN A 258 -25.78 -15.92 1.24
CA ASN A 258 -24.52 -16.19 0.58
C ASN A 258 -23.88 -14.95 -0.06
N ASP A 259 -24.68 -13.90 -0.30
CA ASP A 259 -24.27 -12.66 -0.93
C ASP A 259 -23.57 -11.72 0.05
N TRP A 260 -22.61 -10.96 -0.47
CA TRP A 260 -21.98 -9.87 0.28
C TRP A 260 -22.94 -8.68 0.39
N LEU A 261 -23.20 -8.28 1.63
CA LEU A 261 -23.90 -7.05 1.98
C LEU A 261 -22.88 -5.98 2.40
N TYR A 262 -23.32 -4.73 2.46
CA TYR A 262 -22.46 -3.58 2.75
C TYR A 262 -23.17 -2.65 3.73
N LEU A 263 -22.41 -1.98 4.59
CA LEU A 263 -22.96 -0.87 5.37
C LEU A 263 -23.21 0.34 4.48
N ASP A 264 -24.33 1.01 4.69
CA ASP A 264 -24.68 2.27 4.04
C ASP A 264 -24.11 3.48 4.79
N LYS A 265 -23.99 3.36 6.12
CA LYS A 265 -23.47 4.41 7.00
C LYS A 265 -22.77 3.79 8.20
N ALA A 266 -21.63 4.35 8.59
CA ALA A 266 -20.93 4.03 9.82
C ALA A 266 -19.89 5.10 10.17
N ASN A 267 -19.60 5.25 11.45
CA ASN A 267 -18.43 5.93 11.96
C ASN A 267 -17.33 4.89 12.20
N ALA A 268 -16.13 5.16 11.69
CA ALA A 268 -14.98 4.30 11.88
C ALA A 268 -13.71 5.11 12.09
N SER A 269 -12.82 4.59 12.92
CA SER A 269 -11.48 5.11 13.14
C SER A 269 -10.46 4.09 12.65
N TYR A 270 -9.36 4.58 12.09
CA TYR A 270 -8.29 3.73 11.57
C TYR A 270 -6.98 4.00 12.30
N PHE A 271 -6.24 2.93 12.53
CA PHE A 271 -4.88 2.96 13.05
C PHE A 271 -3.99 2.17 12.12
N VAL A 272 -2.83 2.73 11.77
CA VAL A 272 -1.86 2.11 10.87
C VAL A 272 -0.52 2.02 11.57
N LEU A 273 0.04 0.82 11.59
CA LEU A 273 1.36 0.54 12.15
C LEU A 273 2.26 -0.08 11.08
N GLY A 274 3.36 0.59 10.76
CA GLY A 274 4.38 0.09 9.83
C GLY A 274 5.60 -0.50 10.52
N TRP A 275 6.16 -1.57 9.97
CA TRP A 275 7.46 -2.11 10.37
C TRP A 275 8.24 -2.69 9.20
N HIS A 276 9.53 -2.87 9.42
CA HIS A 276 10.43 -3.61 8.54
C HIS A 276 10.42 -5.08 8.95
N SER A 277 10.13 -5.99 8.03
CA SER A 277 10.19 -7.42 8.30
C SER A 277 11.61 -7.86 8.68
N GLU A 278 12.61 -7.28 8.03
CA GLU A 278 14.02 -7.55 8.30
C GLU A 278 14.62 -6.48 9.22
N THR A 279 15.31 -6.92 10.27
CA THR A 279 15.93 -6.00 11.22
C THR A 279 16.98 -5.10 10.58
N GLN A 280 17.62 -5.53 9.49
CA GLN A 280 18.65 -4.78 8.75
C GLN A 280 18.11 -3.56 8.01
N ASP A 281 16.83 -3.56 7.65
CA ASP A 281 16.18 -2.43 6.97
C ASP A 281 15.70 -1.36 7.97
N SER A 282 15.69 -1.68 9.27
CA SER A 282 15.33 -0.74 10.32
C SER A 282 16.26 0.47 10.32
N PRO A 283 15.71 1.71 10.31
CA PRO A 283 16.53 2.90 10.38
C PRO A 283 17.09 3.13 11.80
N LEU A 284 16.63 2.42 12.82
CA LEU A 284 17.07 2.61 14.21
C LEU A 284 18.38 1.85 14.51
N PRO A 285 19.23 2.35 15.43
CA PRO A 285 20.56 1.79 15.65
C PRO A 285 20.47 0.40 16.30
N LYS A 286 21.31 -0.54 15.86
CA LYS A 286 21.36 -1.89 16.43
C LYS A 286 22.27 -1.99 17.66
N THR A 287 23.42 -1.31 17.66
CA THR A 287 24.35 -1.24 18.83
C THR A 287 25.24 0.01 18.81
N GLY A 288 25.69 0.47 19.99
CA GLY A 288 26.81 1.41 20.15
C GLY A 288 26.58 2.91 19.83
N ALA A 289 25.63 3.26 18.96
CA ALA A 289 25.31 4.65 18.63
C ALA A 289 24.31 5.28 19.59
N ARG A 290 24.48 6.57 19.91
CA ARG A 290 23.49 7.33 20.69
C ARG A 290 22.18 7.45 19.91
N LEU A 291 21.07 7.00 20.51
CA LEU A 291 19.74 7.06 19.89
C LEU A 291 19.36 8.48 19.46
N SER A 292 19.68 9.50 20.27
CA SER A 292 19.39 10.90 19.95
C SER A 292 20.05 11.38 18.66
N SER A 293 21.34 11.08 18.47
CA SER A 293 22.07 11.40 17.25
C SER A 293 21.47 10.71 16.03
N ARG A 294 21.05 9.44 16.20
CA ARG A 294 20.40 8.71 15.12
C ARG A 294 19.04 9.30 14.78
N LEU A 295 18.19 9.59 15.76
CA LEU A 295 16.89 10.22 15.53
C LEU A 295 17.04 11.56 14.80
N GLN A 296 18.00 12.41 15.22
CA GLN A 296 18.26 13.67 14.55
C GLN A 296 18.67 13.48 13.08
N SER A 297 19.54 12.50 12.78
CA SER A 297 19.91 12.17 11.39
C SER A 297 18.75 11.63 10.54
N LEU A 298 17.69 11.14 11.19
CA LEU A 298 16.46 10.68 10.56
C LEU A 298 15.38 11.77 10.53
N PHE A 299 15.70 13.03 10.88
CA PHE A 299 14.73 14.11 11.02
C PHE A 299 13.63 13.81 12.06
N LEU A 300 13.96 13.03 13.08
CA LEU A 300 13.09 12.68 14.19
C LEU A 300 13.57 13.38 15.47
N SER A 301 12.63 13.70 16.35
CA SER A 301 12.91 14.18 17.71
C SER A 301 12.06 13.40 18.70
N LEU A 302 12.56 13.27 19.93
CA LEU A 302 11.73 12.84 21.05
C LEU A 302 11.07 14.11 21.61
N ASN A 303 9.76 14.09 21.78
CA ASN A 303 9.11 15.13 22.57
C ASN A 303 9.63 14.98 24.00
N SER A 304 10.52 15.89 24.43
CA SER A 304 10.80 16.05 25.84
C SER A 304 9.52 16.56 26.49
N ALA A 305 8.96 15.78 27.41
CA ALA A 305 7.83 16.24 28.23
C ALA A 305 8.32 17.40 29.11
N THR A 306 8.31 18.61 28.57
CA THR A 306 8.58 19.87 29.27
C THR A 306 7.86 21.00 28.55
N SER A 307 6.55 21.03 28.73
CA SER A 307 5.80 22.26 28.94
C SER A 307 4.52 21.84 29.65
N ALA A 308 4.46 22.12 30.95
CA ALA A 308 3.20 22.16 31.66
C ALA A 308 2.23 23.02 30.82
N ASP A 309 1.01 22.54 30.63
CA ASP A 309 -0.09 23.37 30.17
C ASP A 309 -0.06 24.70 30.95
N PRO A 310 0.07 25.86 30.29
CA PRO A 310 -0.33 27.09 30.93
C PRO A 310 -1.85 26.98 31.09
N ALA A 311 -2.28 26.87 32.34
CA ALA A 311 -3.65 26.78 32.78
C ALA A 311 -4.63 27.58 31.89
N GLU A 312 -5.71 26.92 31.47
CA GLU A 312 -6.93 27.59 31.06
C GLU A 312 -7.29 28.68 32.09
N LYS A 313 -7.39 29.91 31.60
CA LYS A 313 -8.15 31.00 32.20
C LYS A 313 -9.11 31.53 31.15
#